data_AF-A0A9P5Y2Y3-F1
#
_entry.id   AF-A0A9P5Y2Y3-F1
#
_cell.length_a   1.000
_cell.length_b   1.000
_cell.length_c   1.000
_cell.angle_alpha   90.00
_cell.angle_beta   90.00
_cell.angle_gamma   90.00
#
_symmetry.space_group_name_H-M   'P 1'
#
loop_
_entity.id
_entity.type
_entity.pdbx_description
1 polymer ?
#
loop_
_entity_poly.entity_id
_entity_poly.type
_entity_poly.pdbx_seq_one_letter_code
_entity_poly.pdbx_strand_id
1 'polypeptide(L)'
;MGICVHNRSMGIFQYTTPLGSMSLRQNIPGDRPVIYALFYDLTFIRKKGVSSRNQKISLGIYTLTFILAKVSEVVRLMASARLVDALVLRHGSKHLTSLAWKAHNSLAYWANICFYVEMLINDGLLIWRAYTLSRCRRWILVLPGLMSLASLSLFLVVTVPHLWVNHHHVPFVAEILSFGANFVITCLIGRVYWTHKKDMKNFFNKANKQSKVGSVLVILVTTGVMLSVTRTIHPTLTIVLVNLENTFEEHSLIGASLQQIAFRDSLKSPDLMPPTFITAPIRRSNSESDLEST
;
A
#
# COMPACT_ATOMS: atom_id res chain seq x y z
N MET A 1 -27.48 52.88 35.94
CA MET A 1 -26.11 52.33 35.83
C MET A 1 -26.23 50.82 35.71
N GLY A 2 -26.13 50.29 34.48
CA GLY A 2 -26.20 48.85 34.20
C GLY A 2 -24.79 48.33 33.92
N ILE A 3 -24.33 47.36 34.69
CA ILE A 3 -23.05 46.70 34.48
C ILE A 3 -23.27 45.65 33.37
N CYS A 4 -22.73 45.95 32.19
CA CYS A 4 -22.70 45.04 31.06
C CYS A 4 -21.56 44.03 31.29
N VAL A 5 -21.89 42.82 31.74
CA VAL A 5 -20.91 41.73 31.88
C VAL A 5 -20.69 41.11 30.52
N HIS A 6 -19.58 41.47 29.88
CA HIS A 6 -19.15 40.92 28.60
C HIS A 6 -18.54 39.53 28.83
N ASN A 7 -19.38 38.49 28.78
CA ASN A 7 -18.94 37.10 28.89
C ASN A 7 -18.31 36.65 27.56
N ARG A 8 -17.01 36.89 27.38
CA ARG A 8 -16.22 36.26 26.30
C ARG A 8 -15.95 34.81 26.68
N SER A 9 -16.92 33.95 26.44
CA SER A 9 -16.68 32.51 26.34
C SER A 9 -15.87 32.23 25.08
N MET A 10 -14.54 32.26 25.19
CA MET A 10 -13.70 31.50 24.27
C MET A 10 -14.04 30.02 24.48
N GLY A 11 -14.90 29.49 23.63
CA GLY A 11 -15.09 28.06 23.47
C GLY A 11 -13.79 27.45 22.96
N ILE A 12 -12.87 27.15 23.88
CA ILE A 12 -11.80 26.21 23.64
C ILE A 12 -12.50 24.85 23.52
N PHE A 13 -12.84 24.46 22.30
CA PHE A 13 -13.07 23.06 21.97
C PHE A 13 -11.74 22.33 22.21
N GLN A 14 -11.53 21.89 23.45
CA GLN A 14 -10.57 20.84 23.73
C GLN A 14 -11.13 19.58 23.08
N TYR A 15 -10.69 19.32 21.84
CA TYR A 15 -10.66 17.96 21.33
C TYR A 15 -9.66 17.20 22.22
N THR A 16 -10.14 16.65 23.33
CA THR A 16 -9.46 15.54 23.99
C THR A 16 -9.58 14.34 23.06
N THR A 17 -8.74 14.29 22.04
CA THR A 17 -8.43 13.04 21.37
C THR A 17 -7.81 12.13 22.44
N PRO A 18 -8.37 10.94 22.71
CA PRO A 18 -7.80 10.03 23.68
C PRO A 18 -6.41 9.63 23.17
N LEU A 19 -5.37 10.16 23.82
CA LEU A 19 -3.95 9.96 23.54
C LEU A 19 -3.46 8.53 23.90
N GLY A 20 -4.36 7.54 23.96
CA GLY A 20 -4.15 6.26 24.62
C GLY A 20 -3.84 5.04 23.73
N SER A 21 -3.88 5.14 22.40
CA SER A 21 -3.71 3.96 21.52
C SER A 21 -2.56 4.08 20.50
N MET A 22 -1.63 5.01 20.73
CA MET A 22 -0.52 5.26 19.79
C MET A 22 0.72 4.39 20.11
N SER A 23 0.62 3.07 19.95
CA SER A 23 1.83 2.22 19.85
C SER A 23 1.62 0.83 19.25
N LEU A 24 0.78 0.65 18.23
CA LEU A 24 0.92 -0.55 17.39
C LEU A 24 1.77 -0.30 16.16
N ARG A 25 3.01 -0.75 16.30
CA ARG A 25 4.07 -0.90 15.31
C ARG A 25 3.64 -1.85 14.18
N GLN A 26 2.65 -1.47 13.36
CA GLN A 26 2.33 -2.23 12.15
C GLN A 26 3.40 -1.94 11.10
N ASN A 27 4.40 -2.81 11.11
CA ASN A 27 5.35 -3.04 10.04
C ASN A 27 4.52 -3.68 8.91
N ILE A 28 3.96 -2.88 8.00
CA ILE A 28 3.09 -3.36 6.91
C ILE A 28 3.87 -4.43 6.12
N PRO A 29 3.50 -5.73 6.19
CA PRO A 29 4.29 -6.80 5.56
C PRO A 29 4.06 -6.92 4.04
N GLY A 30 3.31 -6.01 3.42
CA GLY A 30 2.58 -6.24 2.16
C GLY A 30 3.44 -6.57 0.93
N ASP A 31 4.58 -5.92 0.73
CA ASP A 31 5.27 -5.98 -0.57
C ASP A 31 6.55 -6.83 -0.61
N ARG A 32 6.96 -7.38 0.54
CA ARG A 32 8.18 -8.23 0.64
C ARG A 32 8.17 -9.43 -0.33
N PRO A 33 7.06 -10.13 -0.60
CA PRO A 33 7.04 -11.27 -1.52
C PRO A 33 7.37 -10.89 -2.97
N VAL A 34 6.87 -9.74 -3.44
CA VAL A 34 7.12 -9.20 -4.80
C VAL A 34 8.62 -9.00 -4.99
N ILE A 35 9.24 -8.40 -3.98
CA ILE A 35 10.64 -8.02 -3.96
C ILE A 35 11.52 -9.27 -4.02
N TYR A 36 11.20 -10.31 -3.25
CA TYR A 36 11.96 -11.55 -3.26
C TYR A 36 11.80 -12.33 -4.57
N ALA A 37 10.61 -12.36 -5.16
CA ALA A 37 10.38 -12.99 -6.45
C ALA A 37 11.18 -12.30 -7.57
N LEU A 38 11.12 -10.97 -7.65
CA LEU A 38 11.89 -10.18 -8.61
C LEU A 38 13.40 -10.32 -8.39
N PHE A 39 13.86 -10.33 -7.13
CA PHE A 39 15.27 -10.51 -6.80
C PHE A 39 15.77 -11.91 -7.14
N TYR A 40 14.96 -12.94 -6.91
CA TYR A 40 15.27 -14.31 -7.30
C TYR A 40 15.38 -14.44 -8.82
N ASP A 41 14.47 -13.83 -9.57
CA ASP A 41 14.50 -13.83 -11.03
C ASP A 41 15.74 -13.07 -11.57
N LEU A 42 16.06 -11.90 -10.99
CA LEU A 42 17.25 -11.12 -11.35
C LEU A 42 18.55 -11.89 -11.09
N THR A 43 18.66 -12.53 -9.92
CA THR A 43 19.86 -13.30 -9.55
C THR A 43 19.99 -14.59 -10.36
N PHE A 44 18.87 -15.26 -10.67
CA PHE A 44 18.84 -16.44 -11.52
C PHE A 44 19.24 -16.13 -12.97
N ILE A 45 18.70 -15.04 -13.55
CA ILE A 45 19.05 -14.59 -14.89
C ILE A 45 20.53 -14.18 -14.97
N ARG A 46 21.04 -13.50 -13.93
CA ARG A 46 22.45 -13.10 -13.86
C ARG A 46 23.39 -14.29 -13.78
N LYS A 47 23.06 -15.32 -12.98
CA LYS A 47 23.90 -16.52 -12.81
C LYS A 47 24.00 -17.40 -14.06
N LYS A 48 22.94 -17.49 -14.87
CA LYS A 48 22.93 -18.37 -16.07
C LYS A 48 23.58 -17.78 -17.32
N GLY A 49 24.06 -16.54 -17.29
CA GLY A 49 24.65 -15.87 -18.45
C GLY A 49 23.61 -15.51 -19.52
N VAL A 50 23.36 -14.22 -19.68
CA VAL A 50 22.32 -13.71 -20.59
C VAL A 50 22.83 -13.71 -22.03
N SER A 51 22.70 -14.84 -22.73
CA SER A 51 23.24 -15.01 -24.08
C SER A 51 22.36 -14.38 -25.18
N SER A 52 21.06 -14.17 -24.96
CA SER A 52 20.14 -13.71 -26.02
C SER A 52 19.63 -12.27 -25.82
N ARG A 53 19.42 -11.54 -26.93
CA ARG A 53 18.85 -10.17 -26.94
C ARG A 53 17.53 -10.09 -26.18
N ASN A 54 16.65 -11.07 -26.34
CA ASN A 54 15.34 -11.10 -25.69
C ASN A 54 15.44 -11.26 -24.17
N GLN A 55 16.41 -12.03 -23.67
CA GLN A 55 16.66 -12.13 -22.23
C GLN A 55 17.22 -10.82 -21.65
N LYS A 56 18.06 -10.09 -22.39
CA LYS A 56 18.53 -8.76 -21.98
C LYS A 56 17.39 -7.76 -21.85
N ILE A 57 16.47 -7.75 -22.83
CA ILE A 57 15.26 -6.89 -22.79
C ILE A 57 14.39 -7.28 -21.60
N SER A 58 14.11 -8.57 -21.40
CA SER A 58 13.31 -9.02 -20.25
C SER A 58 13.97 -8.65 -18.92
N LEU A 59 15.29 -8.80 -18.80
CA LEU A 59 16.04 -8.40 -17.62
C LEU A 59 15.93 -6.89 -17.35
N GLY A 60 16.05 -6.07 -18.40
CA GLY A 60 15.88 -4.62 -18.31
C GLY A 60 14.48 -4.26 -17.83
N ILE A 61 13.44 -4.89 -18.37
CA ILE A 61 12.04 -4.66 -17.94
C ILE A 61 11.86 -5.05 -16.47
N TYR A 62 12.33 -6.22 -16.04
CA TYR A 62 12.23 -6.63 -14.64
C TYR A 62 12.97 -5.69 -13.69
N THR A 63 14.16 -5.24 -14.10
CA THR A 63 14.95 -4.28 -13.31
C THR A 63 14.20 -2.96 -13.20
N LEU A 64 13.59 -2.48 -14.29
CA LEU A 64 12.77 -1.27 -14.31
C LEU A 64 11.54 -1.41 -13.40
N THR A 65 10.77 -2.49 -13.53
CA THR A 65 9.62 -2.78 -12.66
C THR A 65 10.04 -2.80 -11.20
N PHE A 66 11.17 -3.45 -10.87
CA PHE A 66 11.69 -3.49 -9.51
C PHE A 66 12.04 -2.10 -8.98
N ILE A 67 12.72 -1.27 -9.77
CA ILE A 67 13.04 0.10 -9.41
C ILE A 67 11.77 0.91 -9.19
N LEU A 68 10.79 0.82 -10.09
CA LEU A 68 9.51 1.52 -9.98
C LEU A 68 8.75 1.11 -8.72
N ALA A 69 8.69 -0.19 -8.40
CA ALA A 69 8.07 -0.70 -7.19
C ALA A 69 8.76 -0.13 -5.93
N LYS A 70 10.09 -0.06 -5.92
CA LYS A 70 10.85 0.52 -4.81
C LYS A 70 10.65 2.02 -4.66
N VAL A 71 10.63 2.75 -5.77
CA VAL A 71 10.34 4.19 -5.76
C VAL A 71 8.93 4.43 -5.25
N SER A 72 7.93 3.69 -5.75
CA SER A 72 6.55 3.81 -5.28
C SER A 72 6.44 3.54 -3.76
N GLU A 73 7.08 2.49 -3.27
CA GLU A 73 7.08 2.16 -1.84
C GLU A 73 7.75 3.24 -0.99
N VAL A 74 8.92 3.74 -1.41
CA VAL A 74 9.61 4.83 -0.70
C VAL A 74 8.75 6.10 -0.69
N VAL A 75 8.10 6.44 -1.81
CA VAL A 75 7.21 7.60 -1.88
C VAL A 75 5.98 7.39 -0.99
N ARG A 76 5.39 6.20 -0.94
CA ARG A 76 4.28 5.90 -0.01
C ARG A 76 4.71 5.99 1.45
N LEU A 77 5.88 5.48 1.80
CA LEU A 77 6.42 5.58 3.15
C LEU A 77 6.63 7.05 3.55
N MET A 78 7.18 7.87 2.65
CA MET A 78 7.31 9.32 2.86
C MET A 78 5.95 10.03 2.92
N ALA A 79 4.98 9.56 2.13
CA ALA A 79 3.62 10.08 2.14
C ALA A 79 2.83 9.61 3.37
N SER A 80 3.28 8.62 4.15
CA SER A 80 2.46 8.14 5.26
C SER A 80 2.17 9.26 6.29
N ALA A 81 0.90 9.37 6.69
CA ALA A 81 0.36 10.46 7.53
C ALA A 81 1.15 10.68 8.84
N ARG A 82 1.84 9.64 9.33
CA ARG A 82 2.68 9.69 10.54
C ARG A 82 3.74 10.78 10.50
N LEU A 83 4.32 11.06 9.33
CA LEU A 83 5.35 12.09 9.18
C LEU A 83 4.73 13.49 9.24
N VAL A 84 3.53 13.65 8.69
CA VAL A 84 2.73 14.87 8.77
C VAL A 84 2.27 15.12 10.20
N ASP A 85 1.69 14.13 10.86
CA ASP A 85 1.20 14.23 12.24
C ASP A 85 2.33 14.55 13.22
N ALA A 86 3.51 13.93 13.04
CA ALA A 86 4.68 14.23 13.85
C ALA A 86 5.17 15.68 13.69
N LEU A 87 5.10 16.24 12.47
CA LEU A 87 5.46 17.63 12.20
C LEU A 87 4.41 18.61 12.73
N VAL A 88 3.11 18.27 12.63
CA VAL A 88 2.00 19.06 13.14
C VAL A 88 2.06 19.17 14.67
N LEU A 89 2.24 18.03 15.35
CA LEU A 89 2.34 17.97 16.81
C LEU A 89 3.57 18.74 17.35
N ARG A 90 4.67 18.77 16.58
CA ARG A 90 5.92 19.38 17.03
C ARG A 90 5.94 20.90 16.89
N HIS A 91 5.25 21.47 15.91
CA HIS A 91 5.43 22.90 15.56
C HIS A 91 4.21 23.78 15.74
N GLY A 92 3.00 23.24 15.94
CA GLY A 92 1.79 24.02 16.29
C GLY A 92 1.39 25.14 15.30
N SER A 93 2.10 25.30 14.18
CA SER A 93 1.94 26.40 13.24
C SER A 93 1.01 26.03 12.09
N LYS A 94 -0.09 26.78 11.96
CA LYS A 94 -1.10 26.62 10.89
C LYS A 94 -0.52 26.71 9.47
N HIS A 95 0.58 27.46 9.28
CA HIS A 95 1.20 27.58 7.96
C HIS A 95 1.99 26.29 7.60
N LEU A 96 2.69 25.72 8.57
CA LEU A 96 3.44 24.47 8.38
C LEU A 96 2.49 23.29 8.14
N THR A 97 1.33 23.25 8.80
CA THR A 97 0.33 22.20 8.57
C THR A 97 -0.22 22.23 7.14
N SER A 98 -0.53 23.42 6.61
CA SER A 98 -0.99 23.61 5.22
C SER A 98 0.07 23.16 4.19
N LEU A 99 1.34 23.51 4.41
CA LEU A 99 2.43 23.10 3.52
C LEU A 99 2.64 21.59 3.57
N ALA A 100 2.65 21.00 4.77
CA ALA A 100 2.79 19.56 4.97
C ALA A 100 1.65 18.79 4.30
N TRP A 101 0.42 19.28 4.40
CA TRP A 101 -0.76 18.71 3.72
C TRP A 101 -0.62 18.73 2.19
N LYS A 102 -0.18 19.86 1.62
CA LYS A 102 0.06 19.96 0.17
C LYS A 102 1.17 19.01 -0.30
N ALA A 103 2.26 18.92 0.46
CA ALA A 103 3.37 18.02 0.16
C ALA A 103 2.93 16.54 0.23
N HIS A 104 2.16 16.18 1.26
CA HIS A 104 1.56 14.85 1.41
C HIS A 104 0.70 14.46 0.22
N ASN A 105 -0.24 15.33 -0.18
CA ASN A 105 -1.13 15.06 -1.32
C ASN A 105 -0.34 14.94 -2.65
N SER A 106 0.68 15.78 -2.84
CA SER A 106 1.56 15.70 -4.01
C SER A 106 2.34 14.38 -4.05
N LEU A 107 2.93 13.96 -2.92
CA LEU A 107 3.66 12.69 -2.83
C LEU A 107 2.73 11.50 -3.04
N ALA A 108 1.55 11.50 -2.43
CA ALA A 108 0.55 10.45 -2.62
C ALA A 108 0.12 10.34 -4.10
N TYR A 109 -0.10 11.48 -4.77
CA TYR A 109 -0.40 11.53 -6.20
C TYR A 109 0.70 10.89 -7.05
N TRP A 110 1.97 11.23 -6.81
CA TRP A 110 3.10 10.64 -7.53
C TRP A 110 3.30 9.16 -7.23
N ALA A 111 3.13 8.73 -5.98
CA ALA A 111 3.16 7.31 -5.61
C ALA A 111 2.12 6.49 -6.39
N ASN A 112 0.91 7.03 -6.53
CA ASN A 112 -0.16 6.41 -7.30
C ASN A 112 0.22 6.31 -8.79
N ILE A 113 0.72 7.39 -9.40
CA ILE A 113 1.21 7.35 -10.79
C ILE A 113 2.28 6.28 -10.98
N CYS A 114 3.31 6.24 -10.11
CA CYS A 114 4.38 5.25 -10.21
C CYS A 114 3.83 3.82 -10.12
N PHE A 115 2.90 3.57 -9.19
CA PHE A 115 2.24 2.28 -9.05
C PHE A 115 1.45 1.89 -10.31
N TYR A 116 0.76 2.84 -10.95
CA TYR A 116 0.00 2.58 -12.17
C TYR A 116 0.90 2.31 -13.38
N VAL A 117 1.97 3.06 -13.53
CA VAL A 117 2.96 2.80 -14.59
C VAL A 117 3.56 1.41 -14.41
N GLU A 118 3.90 1.03 -13.18
CA GLU A 118 4.38 -0.32 -12.87
C GLU A 118 3.34 -1.39 -13.24
N MET A 119 2.07 -1.19 -12.87
CA MET A 119 0.98 -2.12 -13.20
C MET A 119 0.80 -2.26 -14.71
N LEU A 120 0.81 -1.16 -15.46
CA LEU A 120 0.65 -1.17 -16.92
C LEU A 120 1.80 -1.88 -17.63
N ILE A 121 3.04 -1.66 -17.16
CA ILE A 121 4.22 -2.37 -17.67
C ILE A 121 4.08 -3.88 -17.41
N ASN A 122 3.62 -4.27 -16.21
CA ASN A 122 3.46 -5.67 -15.84
C ASN A 122 2.36 -6.37 -16.64
N ASP A 123 1.19 -5.76 -16.76
CA ASP A 123 0.07 -6.27 -17.56
C ASP A 123 0.48 -6.39 -19.04
N GLY A 124 1.11 -5.34 -19.60
CA GLY A 124 1.63 -5.36 -20.97
C GLY A 124 2.66 -6.46 -21.20
N LEU A 125 3.54 -6.70 -20.22
CA LEU A 125 4.51 -7.78 -20.28
C LEU A 125 3.82 -9.16 -20.26
N LEU A 126 2.82 -9.35 -19.42
CA LEU A 126 2.05 -10.60 -19.36
C LEU A 126 1.26 -10.85 -20.66
N ILE A 127 0.60 -9.82 -21.20
CA ILE A 127 -0.10 -9.89 -22.50
C ILE A 127 0.87 -10.25 -23.62
N TRP A 128 2.03 -9.58 -23.69
CA TRP A 128 3.05 -9.87 -24.68
C TRP A 128 3.55 -11.33 -24.59
N ARG A 129 3.71 -11.87 -23.39
CA ARG A 129 4.09 -13.28 -23.18
C ARG A 129 3.01 -14.22 -23.66
N ALA A 130 1.76 -13.99 -23.30
CA ALA A 130 0.65 -14.82 -23.75
C ALA A 130 0.55 -14.83 -25.29
N TYR A 131 0.73 -13.66 -25.90
CA TYR A 131 0.71 -13.50 -27.36
C TYR A 131 1.85 -14.26 -28.05
N THR A 132 3.08 -14.09 -27.56
CA THR A 132 4.26 -14.78 -28.12
C THR A 132 4.17 -16.30 -27.98
N LEU A 133 3.64 -16.79 -26.85
CA LEU A 133 3.45 -18.22 -26.61
C LEU A 133 2.34 -18.82 -27.48
N SER A 134 1.30 -18.06 -27.77
CA SER A 134 0.10 -18.56 -28.44
C SER A 134 0.15 -18.46 -29.95
N ARG A 135 1.36 -18.39 -30.53
CA ARG A 135 1.61 -18.26 -31.97
C ARG A 135 0.79 -17.12 -32.60
N CYS A 136 0.74 -15.97 -31.94
CA CYS A 136 0.16 -14.74 -32.47
C CYS A 136 -1.38 -14.76 -32.70
N ARG A 137 -2.14 -15.57 -31.97
CA ARG A 137 -3.61 -15.51 -32.02
C ARG A 137 -4.11 -14.17 -31.46
N ARG A 138 -4.73 -13.34 -32.33
CA ARG A 138 -5.14 -11.96 -32.01
C ARG A 138 -6.10 -11.85 -30.82
N TRP A 139 -7.01 -12.80 -30.63
CA TRP A 139 -7.99 -12.78 -29.53
C TRP A 139 -7.35 -12.74 -28.13
N ILE A 140 -6.12 -13.23 -27.99
CA ILE A 140 -5.39 -13.24 -26.71
C ILE A 140 -4.89 -11.84 -26.33
N LEU A 141 -4.80 -10.93 -27.30
CA LEU A 141 -4.53 -9.51 -27.04
C LEU A 141 -5.82 -8.76 -26.69
N VAL A 142 -6.94 -9.12 -27.31
CA VAL A 142 -8.18 -8.32 -27.22
C VAL A 142 -8.76 -8.36 -25.82
N LEU A 143 -9.05 -9.55 -25.28
CA LEU A 143 -9.75 -9.64 -23.99
C LEU A 143 -8.91 -9.07 -22.82
N PRO A 144 -7.67 -9.52 -22.59
CA PRO A 144 -6.87 -8.96 -21.50
C PRO A 144 -6.46 -7.51 -21.76
N GLY A 145 -6.25 -7.13 -23.03
CA GLY A 145 -5.97 -5.75 -23.41
C GLY A 145 -7.13 -4.82 -23.05
N LEU A 146 -8.37 -5.21 -23.36
CA LEU A 146 -9.57 -4.46 -22.97
C LEU A 146 -9.70 -4.37 -21.45
N MET A 147 -9.40 -5.44 -20.70
CA MET A 147 -9.43 -5.40 -19.23
C MET A 147 -8.35 -4.46 -18.66
N SER A 148 -7.13 -4.49 -19.19
CA SER A 148 -6.06 -3.57 -18.78
C SER A 148 -6.36 -2.11 -19.16
N LEU A 149 -6.97 -1.88 -20.32
CA LEU A 149 -7.47 -0.55 -20.74
C LEU A 149 -8.59 -0.05 -19.83
N ALA A 150 -9.54 -0.92 -19.47
CA ALA A 150 -10.60 -0.59 -18.52
C ALA A 150 -10.03 -0.25 -17.14
N SER A 151 -9.09 -1.06 -16.64
CA SER A 151 -8.38 -0.78 -15.39
C SER A 151 -7.66 0.57 -15.44
N LEU A 152 -6.91 0.84 -16.52
CA LEU A 152 -6.24 2.12 -16.73
C LEU A 152 -7.22 3.30 -16.71
N SER A 153 -8.37 3.15 -17.38
CA SER A 153 -9.37 4.22 -17.45
C SER A 153 -9.96 4.56 -16.07
N LEU A 154 -10.27 3.54 -15.26
CA LEU A 154 -10.75 3.75 -13.88
C LEU A 154 -9.67 4.39 -13.01
N PHE A 155 -8.40 4.05 -13.22
CA PHE A 155 -7.32 4.67 -12.49
C PHE A 155 -7.10 6.13 -12.86
N LEU A 156 -7.24 6.51 -14.13
CA LEU A 156 -7.20 7.92 -14.53
C LEU A 156 -8.29 8.73 -13.83
N VAL A 157 -9.49 8.16 -13.67
CA VAL A 157 -10.57 8.81 -12.90
C VAL A 157 -10.17 9.01 -11.44
N VAL A 158 -9.54 8.00 -10.81
CA VAL A 158 -9.06 8.07 -9.41
C VAL A 158 -7.94 9.09 -9.22
N THR A 159 -7.07 9.29 -10.21
CA THR A 159 -5.94 10.22 -10.09
C THR A 159 -6.37 11.68 -10.02
N VAL A 160 -7.61 12.02 -10.43
CA VAL A 160 -8.13 13.39 -10.35
C VAL A 160 -8.53 13.67 -8.90
N PRO A 161 -7.82 14.55 -8.15
CA PRO A 161 -8.04 14.72 -6.71
C PRO A 161 -9.47 15.12 -6.34
N HIS A 162 -10.15 15.87 -7.22
CA HIS A 162 -11.53 16.29 -7.03
C HIS A 162 -12.56 15.15 -7.13
N LEU A 163 -12.24 14.07 -7.84
CA LEU A 163 -13.13 12.92 -7.99
C LEU A 163 -12.89 11.87 -6.90
N TRP A 164 -11.75 11.94 -6.20
CA TRP A 164 -11.34 10.93 -5.23
C TRP A 164 -12.25 10.86 -4.00
N VAL A 165 -12.78 12.01 -3.55
CA VAL A 165 -13.59 12.13 -2.33
C VAL A 165 -14.91 11.35 -2.40
N ASN A 166 -15.46 11.13 -3.59
CA ASN A 166 -16.76 10.47 -3.76
C ASN A 166 -16.65 9.01 -4.23
N HIS A 167 -15.44 8.50 -4.45
CA HIS A 167 -15.21 7.30 -5.24
C HIS A 167 -14.22 6.32 -4.60
N HIS A 168 -14.35 6.11 -3.28
CA HIS A 168 -13.51 5.17 -2.52
C HIS A 168 -13.51 3.73 -3.08
N HIS A 169 -14.54 3.31 -3.81
CA HIS A 169 -14.64 1.97 -4.41
C HIS A 169 -13.93 1.83 -5.76
N VAL A 170 -13.65 2.92 -6.48
CA VAL A 170 -13.09 2.85 -7.84
C VAL A 170 -11.68 2.24 -7.89
N PRO A 171 -10.74 2.57 -6.97
CA PRO A 171 -9.43 1.91 -6.95
C PRO A 171 -9.54 0.40 -6.78
N PHE A 172 -10.46 -0.03 -5.91
CA PHE A 172 -10.71 -1.45 -5.65
C PHE A 172 -11.24 -2.19 -6.88
N VAL A 173 -12.20 -1.60 -7.60
CA VAL A 173 -12.72 -2.18 -8.85
C VAL A 173 -11.63 -2.25 -9.92
N ALA A 174 -10.79 -1.23 -10.01
CA ALA A 174 -9.68 -1.20 -10.97
C ALA A 174 -8.62 -2.27 -10.65
N GLU A 175 -8.34 -2.54 -9.37
CA GLU A 175 -7.50 -3.65 -8.91
C GLU A 175 -8.10 -5.01 -9.24
N ILE A 176 -9.41 -5.22 -9.01
CA ILE A 176 -10.10 -6.46 -9.38
C ILE A 176 -10.02 -6.72 -10.89
N LEU A 177 -10.17 -5.68 -11.71
CA LEU A 177 -10.06 -5.81 -13.16
C LEU A 177 -8.65 -6.17 -13.61
N SER A 178 -7.62 -5.53 -13.05
CA SER A 178 -6.22 -5.90 -13.32
C SER A 178 -5.91 -7.32 -12.85
N PHE A 179 -6.40 -7.71 -11.67
CA PHE A 179 -6.32 -9.09 -11.18
C PHE A 179 -6.97 -10.07 -12.17
N GLY A 180 -8.19 -9.78 -12.62
CA GLY A 180 -8.92 -10.62 -13.56
C GLY A 180 -8.16 -10.79 -14.88
N ALA A 181 -7.61 -9.69 -15.42
CA ALA A 181 -6.78 -9.73 -16.62
C ALA A 181 -5.56 -10.66 -16.44
N ASN A 182 -4.85 -10.49 -15.32
CA ASN A 182 -3.68 -11.29 -14.99
C ASN A 182 -3.99 -12.76 -14.76
N PHE A 183 -5.10 -13.06 -14.09
CA PHE A 183 -5.58 -14.42 -13.89
C PHE A 183 -5.91 -15.10 -15.22
N VAL A 184 -6.67 -14.43 -16.09
CA VAL A 184 -7.02 -14.93 -17.43
C VAL A 184 -5.76 -15.21 -18.26
N ILE A 185 -4.81 -14.27 -18.27
CA ILE A 185 -3.54 -14.44 -18.98
C ILE A 185 -2.77 -15.66 -18.44
N THR A 186 -2.67 -15.78 -17.12
CA THR A 186 -1.92 -16.89 -16.50
C THR A 186 -2.59 -18.24 -16.77
N CYS A 187 -3.92 -18.31 -16.75
CA CYS A 187 -4.65 -19.50 -17.18
C CYS A 187 -4.40 -19.83 -18.66
N LEU A 188 -4.35 -18.83 -19.55
CA LEU A 188 -4.05 -19.03 -20.97
C LEU A 188 -2.62 -19.54 -21.17
N ILE A 189 -1.63 -18.94 -20.50
CA ILE A 189 -0.24 -19.40 -20.52
C ILE A 189 -0.14 -20.83 -19.99
N GLY A 190 -0.81 -21.13 -18.87
CA GLY A 190 -0.86 -22.46 -18.27
C GLY A 190 -1.50 -23.49 -19.19
N ARG A 191 -2.58 -23.15 -19.88
CA ARG A 191 -3.23 -24.00 -20.88
C ARG A 191 -2.28 -24.28 -22.05
N VAL A 192 -1.65 -23.26 -22.62
CA VAL A 192 -0.71 -23.42 -23.75
C VAL A 192 0.48 -24.29 -23.34
N TYR A 193 1.02 -24.06 -22.15
CA TYR A 193 2.07 -24.89 -21.56
C TYR A 193 1.61 -26.35 -21.43
N TRP A 194 0.41 -26.58 -20.88
CA TRP A 194 -0.13 -27.92 -20.70
C TRP A 194 -0.33 -28.65 -22.02
N THR A 195 -0.86 -27.97 -23.05
CA THR A 195 -1.05 -28.56 -24.38
C THR A 195 0.27 -28.97 -25.02
N HIS A 196 1.33 -28.19 -24.82
CA HIS A 196 2.66 -28.49 -25.38
C HIS A 196 3.56 -29.28 -24.43
N LYS A 197 3.09 -29.66 -23.24
CA LYS A 197 3.89 -30.35 -22.22
C LYS A 197 4.51 -31.64 -22.74
N LYS A 198 3.78 -32.41 -23.55
CA LYS A 198 4.28 -33.66 -24.14
C LYS A 198 5.40 -33.39 -25.16
N ASP A 199 5.19 -32.42 -26.04
CA ASP A 199 6.19 -31.99 -27.04
C ASP A 199 7.46 -31.48 -26.35
N MET A 200 7.29 -30.69 -25.29
CA MET A 200 8.38 -30.19 -24.47
C MET A 200 9.15 -31.32 -23.79
N LYS A 201 8.45 -32.28 -23.18
CA LYS A 201 9.09 -33.43 -22.52
C LYS A 201 9.92 -34.25 -23.52
N ASN A 202 9.41 -34.43 -24.73
CA ASN A 202 10.15 -35.10 -25.81
C ASN A 202 11.36 -34.28 -26.29
N PHE A 203 11.24 -32.95 -26.37
CA PHE A 203 12.35 -32.05 -26.67
C PHE A 203 13.44 -32.09 -25.59
N PHE A 204 13.06 -32.10 -24.31
CA PHE A 204 14.00 -32.17 -23.20
C PHE A 204 14.68 -33.54 -23.10
N ASN A 205 13.95 -34.63 -23.34
CA ASN A 205 14.51 -35.97 -23.28
C ASN A 205 15.43 -36.30 -24.47
N LYS A 206 15.18 -35.74 -25.67
CA LYS A 206 16.07 -35.95 -26.84
C LYS A 206 17.28 -35.04 -26.85
N ALA A 207 17.23 -33.89 -26.17
CA ALA A 207 18.31 -32.93 -26.16
C ALA A 207 19.14 -33.09 -24.88
N ASN A 208 20.19 -33.93 -24.94
CA ASN A 208 21.25 -34.01 -23.92
C ASN A 208 22.08 -32.70 -23.80
N LYS A 209 21.59 -31.60 -24.40
CA LYS A 209 21.97 -30.21 -24.17
C LYS A 209 20.67 -29.43 -24.06
N GLN A 210 20.37 -28.87 -22.88
CA GLN A 210 19.21 -28.01 -22.63
C GLN A 210 19.01 -27.03 -23.80
N SER A 211 18.01 -27.29 -24.64
CA SER A 211 17.60 -26.34 -25.67
C SER A 211 17.30 -25.00 -24.98
N LYS A 212 18.01 -23.94 -25.39
CA LYS A 212 17.86 -22.58 -24.83
C LYS A 212 16.39 -22.14 -24.76
N VAL A 213 15.57 -22.61 -25.68
CA VAL A 213 14.12 -22.35 -25.77
C VAL A 213 13.36 -22.90 -24.57
N GLY A 214 13.70 -24.11 -24.11
CA GLY A 214 13.03 -24.75 -22.98
C GLY A 214 13.27 -24.00 -21.67
N SER A 215 14.51 -23.56 -21.41
CA SER A 215 14.81 -22.73 -20.24
C SER A 215 14.08 -21.39 -20.27
N VAL A 216 13.98 -20.74 -21.44
CA VAL A 216 13.24 -19.48 -21.58
C VAL A 216 11.76 -19.68 -21.28
N LEU A 217 11.16 -20.76 -21.77
CA LEU A 217 9.75 -21.05 -21.50
C LEU A 217 9.47 -21.30 -20.02
N VAL A 218 10.32 -22.08 -19.35
CA VAL A 218 10.17 -22.37 -17.92
C VAL A 218 10.28 -21.07 -17.12
N ILE A 219 11.29 -20.24 -17.39
CA ILE A 219 11.42 -18.93 -16.72
C ILE A 219 10.18 -18.08 -16.96
N LEU A 220 9.69 -17.99 -18.20
CA LEU A 220 8.48 -17.23 -18.54
C LEU A 220 7.25 -17.67 -17.74
N VAL A 221 7.04 -18.98 -17.61
CA VAL A 221 5.90 -19.54 -16.86
C VAL A 221 6.09 -19.30 -15.36
N THR A 222 7.25 -19.64 -14.80
CA THR A 222 7.51 -19.51 -13.36
C THR A 222 7.38 -18.06 -12.89
N THR A 223 7.97 -17.13 -13.64
CA THR A 223 7.87 -15.69 -13.34
C THR A 223 6.45 -15.15 -13.48
N GLY A 224 5.68 -15.60 -14.48
CA GLY A 224 4.27 -15.22 -14.65
C GLY A 224 3.38 -15.70 -13.49
N VAL A 225 3.61 -16.94 -13.03
CA VAL A 225 2.90 -17.48 -11.85
C VAL A 225 3.27 -16.70 -10.60
N MET A 226 4.56 -16.43 -10.37
CA MET A 226 5.01 -15.66 -9.20
C MET A 226 4.44 -14.26 -9.19
N LEU A 227 4.44 -13.56 -10.34
CA LEU A 227 3.80 -12.25 -10.47
C LEU A 227 2.31 -12.31 -10.18
N SER A 228 1.61 -13.33 -10.71
CA SER A 228 0.18 -13.50 -10.48
C SER A 228 -0.13 -13.74 -9.00
N VAL A 229 0.54 -14.70 -8.36
CA VAL A 229 0.37 -15.02 -6.93
C VAL A 229 0.65 -13.79 -6.08
N THR A 230 1.74 -13.09 -6.35
CA THR A 230 2.08 -11.88 -5.63
C THR A 230 0.99 -10.81 -5.74
N ARG A 231 0.48 -10.59 -6.96
CA ARG A 231 -0.61 -9.65 -7.22
C ARG A 231 -1.96 -10.13 -6.67
N THR A 232 -2.15 -11.41 -6.40
CA THR A 232 -3.34 -11.93 -5.69
C THR A 232 -3.26 -11.69 -4.18
N ILE A 233 -2.07 -11.83 -3.61
CA ILE A 233 -1.86 -11.71 -2.16
C ILE A 233 -2.08 -10.27 -1.71
N HIS A 234 -1.57 -9.29 -2.47
CA HIS A 234 -1.66 -7.88 -2.09
C HIS A 234 -3.11 -7.39 -1.83
N PRO A 235 -4.06 -7.41 -2.80
CA PRO A 235 -5.42 -6.95 -2.58
C PRO A 235 -6.15 -7.78 -1.52
N THR A 236 -5.89 -9.10 -1.46
CA THR A 236 -6.47 -9.96 -0.42
C THR A 236 -6.01 -9.52 0.97
N LEU A 237 -4.72 -9.23 1.12
CA LEU A 237 -4.15 -8.72 2.37
C LEU A 237 -4.71 -7.34 2.70
N THR A 238 -4.87 -6.45 1.71
CA THR A 238 -5.50 -5.13 1.89
C THR A 238 -6.94 -5.26 2.38
N ILE A 239 -7.76 -6.13 1.79
CA ILE A 239 -9.14 -6.38 2.24
C ILE A 239 -9.15 -6.88 3.68
N VAL A 240 -8.28 -7.84 4.01
CA VAL A 240 -8.18 -8.40 5.37
C VAL A 240 -7.76 -7.32 6.36
N LEU A 241 -6.78 -6.48 6.01
CA LEU A 241 -6.30 -5.40 6.87
C LEU A 241 -7.37 -4.32 7.08
N VAL A 242 -8.08 -3.91 6.02
CA VAL A 242 -9.19 -2.95 6.11
C VAL A 242 -10.32 -3.50 6.99
N ASN A 243 -10.68 -4.78 6.83
CA ASN A 243 -11.70 -5.41 7.67
C ASN A 243 -11.25 -5.50 9.14
N LEU A 244 -9.98 -5.79 9.39
CA LEU A 244 -9.42 -5.80 10.73
C LEU A 244 -9.45 -4.40 11.35
N GLU A 245 -9.05 -3.36 10.60
CA GLU A 245 -9.06 -1.96 11.06
C GLU A 245 -10.48 -1.50 11.44
N ASN A 246 -11.46 -1.76 10.57
CA ASN A 246 -12.87 -1.45 10.87
C ASN A 246 -13.36 -2.16 12.13
N THR A 247 -12.99 -3.43 12.31
CA THR A 247 -13.35 -4.21 13.51
C THR A 247 -12.70 -3.62 14.77
N PHE A 248 -11.45 -3.16 14.68
CA PHE A 248 -10.76 -2.50 15.79
C PHE A 248 -11.38 -1.14 16.14
N GLU A 249 -11.79 -0.35 15.15
CA GLU A 249 -12.47 0.93 15.39
C GLU A 249 -13.81 0.73 16.10
N GLU A 250 -14.61 -0.24 15.67
CA GLU A 250 -15.87 -0.61 16.35
C GLU A 250 -15.63 -1.01 17.81
N HIS A 251 -14.63 -1.85 18.08
CA HIS A 251 -14.28 -2.22 19.45
C HIS A 251 -13.77 -1.04 20.28
N SER A 252 -13.04 -0.10 19.67
CA SER A 252 -12.57 1.12 20.36
C SER A 252 -13.70 2.06 20.73
N LEU A 253 -14.71 2.21 19.86
CA LEU A 253 -15.93 2.98 20.11
C LEU A 253 -16.78 2.35 21.22
N ILE A 254 -16.89 1.02 21.22
CA ILE A 254 -17.55 0.28 22.31
C ILE A 254 -16.79 0.48 23.62
N GLY A 255 -15.45 0.41 23.62
CA GLY A 255 -14.64 0.68 24.81
C GLY A 255 -14.81 2.10 25.36
N ALA A 256 -14.80 3.11 24.48
CA ALA A 256 -14.99 4.51 24.87
C ALA A 256 -16.41 4.78 25.43
N SER A 257 -17.44 4.20 24.81
CA SER A 257 -18.82 4.34 25.30
C SER A 257 -19.03 3.64 26.65
N LEU A 258 -18.43 2.45 26.87
CA LEU A 258 -18.46 1.78 28.16
C LEU A 258 -17.74 2.59 29.26
N GLN A 259 -16.60 3.22 28.95
CA GLN A 259 -15.94 4.12 29.89
C GLN A 259 -16.79 5.34 30.25
N GLN A 260 -17.48 5.93 29.28
CA GLN A 260 -18.42 7.04 29.54
C GLN A 260 -19.61 6.60 30.41
N ILE A 261 -20.16 5.41 30.19
CA ILE A 261 -21.24 4.86 31.02
C ILE A 261 -20.76 4.60 32.44
N ALA A 262 -19.61 3.93 32.61
CA ALA A 262 -19.02 3.67 33.92
C ALA A 262 -18.72 4.96 34.70
N PHE A 263 -18.19 5.98 34.02
CA PHE A 263 -17.97 7.30 34.61
C PHE A 263 -19.28 7.97 35.02
N ARG A 264 -20.31 7.90 34.16
CA ARG A 264 -21.64 8.44 34.44
C ARG A 264 -22.32 7.77 35.63
N ASP A 265 -22.18 6.45 35.77
CA ASP A 265 -22.78 5.70 36.87
C ASP A 265 -22.02 5.91 38.20
N SER A 266 -20.70 6.08 38.15
CA SER A 266 -19.89 6.51 39.31
C SER A 266 -20.35 7.86 39.87
N LEU A 267 -20.76 8.80 39.00
CA LEU A 267 -21.32 10.09 39.43
C LEU A 267 -22.71 10.00 40.07
N LYS A 268 -23.47 8.93 39.85
CA LYS A 268 -24.82 8.75 40.41
C LYS A 268 -24.83 8.10 41.80
N SER A 269 -23.72 7.49 42.22
CA SER A 269 -23.57 6.87 43.54
C SER A 269 -22.59 7.67 44.41
N PRO A 270 -23.02 8.77 45.03
CA PRO A 270 -22.14 9.67 45.80
C PRO A 270 -21.47 9.00 47.01
N ASP A 271 -21.99 7.88 47.50
CA ASP A 271 -21.48 7.19 48.70
C ASP A 271 -20.27 6.26 48.43
N LEU A 272 -19.85 6.12 47.16
CA LEU A 272 -18.75 5.25 46.72
C LEU A 272 -17.69 6.03 45.90
N MET A 273 -17.46 7.30 46.23
CA MET A 273 -16.29 7.99 45.67
C MET A 273 -15.02 7.30 46.16
N PRO A 274 -14.12 6.83 45.27
CA PRO A 274 -12.79 6.44 45.70
C PRO A 274 -12.14 7.67 46.37
N PRO A 275 -11.40 7.49 47.48
CA PRO A 275 -10.75 8.59 48.17
C PRO A 275 -9.95 9.37 47.15
N THR A 276 -10.33 10.64 47.01
CA THR A 276 -9.70 11.60 46.13
C THR A 276 -8.20 11.50 46.37
N PHE A 277 -7.45 11.01 45.38
CA PHE A 277 -6.01 11.22 45.35
C PHE A 277 -5.82 12.72 45.23
N ILE A 278 -5.73 13.38 46.38
CA ILE A 278 -5.20 14.73 46.51
C ILE A 278 -3.75 14.59 46.04
N THR A 279 -3.53 14.78 44.74
CA THR A 279 -2.20 15.06 44.22
C THR A 279 -1.74 16.31 44.95
N ALA A 280 -0.89 16.11 45.96
CA ALA A 280 -0.24 17.16 46.69
C ALA A 280 0.34 18.17 45.68
N PRO A 281 0.19 19.48 45.92
CA PRO A 281 0.76 20.48 45.03
C PRO A 281 2.25 20.20 44.90
N ILE A 282 2.70 19.89 43.68
CA ILE A 282 4.11 19.79 43.35
C ILE A 282 4.69 21.19 43.59
N ARG A 283 5.34 21.33 44.75
CA ARG A 283 6.09 22.52 45.14
C ARG A 283 7.23 22.66 44.13
N ARG A 284 7.03 23.47 43.09
CA ARG A 284 8.13 23.97 42.25
C ARG A 284 9.06 24.76 43.16
N SER A 285 10.19 24.15 43.50
CA SER A 285 11.33 24.89 44.03
C SER A 285 11.84 25.78 42.91
N ASN A 286 11.51 27.07 42.97
CA ASN A 286 12.25 28.10 42.26
C ASN A 286 13.66 28.12 42.86
N SER A 287 14.60 27.43 42.23
CA SER A 287 16.03 27.73 42.40
C SER A 287 16.36 28.86 41.43
N GLU A 288 16.03 30.08 41.83
CA GLU A 288 16.80 31.27 41.44
C GLU A 288 18.15 31.15 42.16
N SER A 289 19.21 30.96 41.39
CA SER A 289 20.58 31.20 41.84
C SER A 289 21.31 31.88 40.69
N ASP A 290 21.27 33.21 40.74
CA ASP A 290 22.44 34.09 40.70
C ASP A 290 23.64 33.60 39.89
N LEU A 291 23.86 34.25 38.75
CA LEU A 291 25.17 34.38 38.13
C LEU A 291 25.28 35.81 37.56
N GLU A 292 25.49 36.75 38.47
CA GLU A 292 26.22 37.99 38.19
C GLU A 292 27.71 37.80 38.51
N SER A 293 28.55 38.45 37.70
CA SER A 293 29.99 38.75 37.86
C SER A 293 31.01 37.66 37.53
N THR A 294 31.57 37.71 36.31
CA THR A 294 32.91 38.31 36.03
C THR A 294 33.15 38.43 34.53
#